data_AF-A0A256GDE5-F1
#
_entry.id   AF-A0A256GDE5-F1
#
_cell.length_a   1.000
_cell.length_b   1.000
_cell.length_c   1.000
_cell.angle_alpha   90.00
_cell.angle_beta   90.00
_cell.angle_gamma   90.00
#
_symmetry.space_group_name_H-M   'P 1'
#
loop_
_entity.id
_entity.type
_entity.pdbx_description
1 polymer ?
#
loop_
_entity_poly.entity_id
_entity_poly.type
_entity_poly.pdbx_seq_one_letter_code
_entity_poly.pdbx_strand_id
1 'polypeptide(L)'
;MARLTLMLGAVSLLAATHVSYAALAPNYQRAKELNAVIEAVAQAIPNYPISKVIYQKEDQYQVIAGPCSVRATIVSKSMKNGIVGPRQFDVKLGQSRCR
;
A
#
# COMPACT_ATOMS: atom_id res chain seq x y z
N MET A 1 48.57 -14.94 -22.31
CA MET A 1 47.51 -15.58 -21.49
C MET A 1 46.89 -14.67 -20.43
N ALA A 2 47.52 -13.56 -20.01
CA ALA A 2 46.97 -12.62 -19.01
C ALA A 2 45.75 -11.79 -19.46
N ARG A 3 45.51 -11.63 -20.77
CA ARG A 3 44.35 -10.90 -21.31
C ARG A 3 43.04 -11.70 -21.24
N LEU A 4 43.11 -13.03 -21.22
CA LEU A 4 41.93 -13.90 -21.18
C LEU A 4 41.33 -13.98 -19.78
N THR A 5 42.18 -13.95 -18.75
CA THR A 5 41.78 -13.93 -17.34
C THR A 5 41.11 -12.62 -16.92
N LEU A 6 41.47 -11.50 -17.54
CA LEU A 6 40.87 -10.18 -17.27
C LEU A 6 39.44 -10.06 -17.83
N MET A 7 39.16 -10.71 -18.96
CA MET A 7 37.82 -10.74 -19.58
C MET A 7 36.83 -11.62 -18.80
N LEU A 8 37.27 -12.73 -18.20
CA LEU A 8 36.39 -13.58 -17.38
C LEU A 8 35.94 -12.90 -16.06
N GLY A 9 36.79 -12.03 -15.49
CA GLY A 9 36.44 -11.29 -14.26
C GLY A 9 35.37 -10.22 -14.47
N ALA A 10 35.32 -9.60 -15.65
CA ALA A 10 34.32 -8.56 -15.95
C ALA A 10 32.91 -9.14 -16.19
N VAL A 11 32.82 -10.34 -16.78
CA VAL A 11 31.53 -11.02 -17.05
C VAL A 11 30.87 -11.51 -15.77
N SER A 12 31.65 -11.88 -14.75
CA SER A 12 31.12 -12.38 -13.47
C SER A 12 30.49 -11.27 -12.61
N LEU A 13 30.94 -10.01 -12.70
CA LEU A 13 30.31 -8.88 -11.99
C LEU A 13 28.94 -8.50 -12.57
N LEU A 14 28.71 -8.71 -13.87
CA LEU A 14 27.43 -8.38 -14.52
C LEU A 14 26.31 -9.39 -14.20
N ALA A 15 26.67 -10.59 -13.73
CA ALA A 15 25.70 -11.64 -13.38
C ALA A 15 25.13 -11.52 -11.95
N ALA A 16 25.65 -10.58 -11.13
CA ALA A 16 25.23 -10.37 -9.74
C ALA A 16 24.22 -9.22 -9.58
N THR A 17 23.47 -8.86 -10.64
CA THR A 17 22.36 -7.91 -10.53
C THR A 17 21.17 -8.61 -9.87
N HIS A 18 21.25 -8.78 -8.56
CA HIS A 18 20.14 -9.26 -7.75
C HIS A 18 18.94 -8.34 -7.94
N VAL A 19 17.78 -8.93 -8.22
CA VAL A 19 16.51 -8.22 -8.37
C VAL A 19 16.21 -7.54 -7.03
N SER A 20 16.49 -6.23 -6.93
CA SER A 20 16.14 -5.46 -5.75
C SER A 20 14.62 -5.38 -5.67
N TYR A 21 14.01 -6.06 -4.69
CA TYR A 21 12.59 -5.99 -4.45
C TYR A 21 12.24 -4.56 -4.03
N ALA A 22 11.68 -3.79 -4.96
CA ALA A 22 11.03 -2.50 -4.69
C ALA A 22 9.70 -2.67 -3.93
N ALA A 23 9.64 -3.62 -2.99
CA ALA A 23 8.55 -3.75 -2.06
C ALA A 23 8.65 -2.59 -1.07
N LEU A 24 7.62 -1.75 -1.04
CA LEU A 24 7.56 -0.65 -0.08
C LEU A 24 7.63 -1.22 1.34
N ALA A 25 8.44 -0.62 2.22
CA ALA A 25 8.56 -1.15 3.58
C ALA A 25 7.19 -1.15 4.29
N PRO A 26 6.90 -2.14 5.16
CA PRO A 26 5.55 -2.35 5.70
C PRO A 26 4.91 -1.11 6.33
N ASN A 27 5.68 -0.30 7.07
CA ASN A 27 5.16 0.92 7.70
C ASN A 27 4.76 1.99 6.67
N TYR A 28 5.52 2.14 5.59
CA TYR A 28 5.18 3.07 4.51
C TYR A 28 3.99 2.59 3.68
N GLN A 29 3.86 1.27 3.47
CA GLN A 29 2.66 0.69 2.88
C GLN A 29 1.44 1.00 3.74
N ARG A 30 1.57 0.82 5.06
CA ARG A 30 0.47 1.10 6.00
C ARG A 30 0.07 2.57 6.03
N ALA A 31 1.03 3.48 5.95
CA ALA A 31 0.74 4.92 5.85
C ALA A 31 -0.05 5.25 4.56
N LYS A 32 0.34 4.68 3.41
CA LYS A 32 -0.40 4.86 2.14
C LYS A 32 -1.83 4.32 2.22
N GLU A 33 -1.99 3.15 2.83
CA GLU A 33 -3.29 2.53 3.07
C GLU A 33 -4.20 3.41 3.95
N LEU A 34 -3.66 3.96 5.04
CA LEU A 34 -4.41 4.86 5.93
C LEU A 34 -4.81 6.16 5.22
N ASN A 35 -3.91 6.75 4.44
CA ASN A 35 -4.22 7.95 3.65
C ASN A 35 -5.35 7.69 2.65
N ALA A 36 -5.31 6.56 1.93
CA ALA A 36 -6.38 6.18 1.02
C ALA A 36 -7.73 5.96 1.74
N VAL A 37 -7.72 5.39 2.95
CA VAL A 37 -8.91 5.27 3.79
C VAL A 37 -9.47 6.64 4.17
N ILE A 38 -8.61 7.56 4.60
CA ILE A 38 -9.00 8.93 4.95
C ILE A 38 -9.59 9.66 3.74
N GLU A 39 -8.93 9.60 2.59
CA GLU A 39 -9.38 10.23 1.34
C GLU A 39 -10.74 9.70 0.89
N ALA A 40 -10.93 8.37 0.90
CA ALA A 40 -12.19 7.75 0.51
C ALA A 40 -13.34 8.20 1.42
N VAL A 41 -13.12 8.22 2.74
CA VAL A 41 -14.16 8.66 3.69
C VAL A 41 -14.43 10.16 3.57
N ALA A 42 -13.41 10.99 3.36
CA ALA A 42 -13.58 12.43 3.18
C ALA A 42 -14.42 12.74 1.94
N GLN A 43 -14.25 11.98 0.85
CA GLN A 43 -15.08 12.10 -0.34
C GLN A 43 -16.52 11.62 -0.11
N ALA A 44 -16.72 10.55 0.66
CA ALA A 44 -18.04 10.01 0.93
C ALA A 44 -18.86 10.85 1.94
N ILE A 45 -18.19 11.54 2.87
CA ILE A 45 -18.82 12.39 3.89
C ILE A 45 -18.11 13.76 3.92
N PRO A 46 -18.33 14.61 2.90
CA PRO A 46 -17.60 15.87 2.77
C PRO A 46 -17.99 16.92 3.83
N ASN A 47 -19.17 16.78 4.45
CA ASN A 47 -19.70 17.76 5.39
C ASN A 47 -19.16 17.62 6.82
N TYR A 48 -18.48 16.51 7.15
CA TYR A 48 -18.00 16.25 8.49
C TYR A 48 -16.49 15.94 8.49
N PRO A 49 -15.69 16.67 9.28
CA PRO A 49 -14.26 16.41 9.35
C PRO A 49 -13.98 15.07 10.03
N ILE A 50 -13.01 14.33 9.51
CA ILE A 50 -12.53 13.07 10.11
C ILE A 50 -11.78 13.40 11.40
N SER A 51 -12.21 12.80 12.50
CA SER A 51 -11.61 13.02 13.82
C SER A 51 -10.82 11.81 14.33
N LYS A 52 -11.11 10.61 13.80
CA LYS A 52 -10.50 9.37 14.29
C LYS A 52 -10.51 8.27 13.24
N VAL A 53 -9.40 7.54 13.13
CA VAL A 53 -9.31 6.27 12.40
C VAL A 53 -8.91 5.20 13.41
N ILE A 54 -9.73 4.15 13.53
CA ILE A 54 -9.59 3.09 14.53
C ILE A 54 -9.35 1.78 13.78
N TYR A 55 -8.22 1.13 14.06
CA TYR A 55 -7.96 -0.23 13.60
C TYR A 55 -8.99 -1.20 14.20
N GLN A 56 -9.59 -2.04 13.36
CA GLN A 56 -10.53 -3.06 13.81
C GLN A 56 -9.93 -4.46 13.67
N LYS A 57 -9.42 -4.77 12.47
CA LYS A 57 -8.70 -6.00 12.14
C LYS A 57 -7.93 -5.79 10.84
N GLU A 58 -7.26 -6.83 10.36
CA GLU A 58 -6.56 -6.80 9.08
C GLU A 58 -7.44 -6.21 7.98
N ASP A 59 -6.88 -5.24 7.26
CA ASP A 59 -7.53 -4.47 6.19
C ASP A 59 -8.83 -3.74 6.56
N GLN A 60 -9.24 -3.71 7.83
CA GLN A 60 -10.51 -3.10 8.23
C GLN A 60 -10.32 -2.00 9.29
N TYR A 61 -10.98 -0.88 9.04
CA TYR A 61 -10.96 0.29 9.91
C TYR A 61 -12.34 0.85 10.15
N GLN A 62 -12.50 1.47 11.31
CA GLN A 62 -13.63 2.32 11.60
C GLN A 62 -13.17 3.78 11.57
N VAL A 63 -13.79 4.60 10.75
CA VAL A 63 -13.49 6.03 10.62
C VAL A 63 -14.65 6.82 11.22
N ILE A 64 -14.32 7.78 12.08
CA ILE A 64 -15.27 8.68 12.71
C ILE A 64 -15.11 10.06 12.08
N ALA A 65 -16.22 10.61 11.58
CA ALA A 65 -16.30 11.94 10.98
C ALA A 65 -17.51 12.68 11.55
N GLY A 66 -17.26 13.64 12.45
CA GLY A 66 -18.32 14.29 13.23
C GLY A 66 -19.27 13.27 13.90
N PRO A 67 -20.60 13.34 13.66
CA PRO A 67 -21.57 12.39 14.19
C PRO A 67 -21.64 11.05 13.41
N CYS A 68 -20.88 10.92 12.32
CA CYS A 68 -20.92 9.76 11.43
C CYS A 68 -19.80 8.77 11.72
N SER A 69 -20.10 7.50 11.52
CA SER A 69 -19.19 6.38 11.66
C SER A 69 -19.24 5.52 10.40
N VAL A 70 -18.09 5.28 9.77
CA VAL A 70 -17.97 4.54 8.49
C VAL A 70 -16.96 3.42 8.62
N ARG A 71 -17.34 2.22 8.16
CA ARG A 71 -16.43 1.09 8.04
C ARG A 71 -15.70 1.17 6.70
N ALA A 72 -14.38 1.23 6.72
CA ALA A 72 -13.54 1.17 5.52
C ALA A 72 -12.82 -0.19 5.47
N THR A 73 -12.84 -0.84 4.30
CA THR A 73 -12.18 -2.13 4.06
C THR A 73 -11.25 -2.02 2.88
N ILE A 74 -9.98 -2.38 3.07
CA ILE A 74 -8.97 -2.45 2.02
C ILE A 74 -9.16 -3.77 1.30
N VAL A 75 -9.20 -3.73 -0.03
CA VAL A 75 -9.34 -4.92 -0.88
C VAL A 75 -8.12 -5.00 -1.79
N SER A 76 -7.34 -6.06 -1.66
CA SER A 76 -6.17 -6.29 -2.51
C SER A 76 -6.56 -6.45 -3.97
N LYS A 77 -5.78 -5.85 -4.84
CA LYS A 77 -5.81 -6.12 -6.27
C LYS A 77 -4.73 -7.12 -6.63
N SER A 78 -5.05 -7.97 -7.60
CA SER A 78 -4.03 -8.82 -8.23
C SER A 78 -3.01 -7.94 -8.94
N MET A 79 -1.73 -8.22 -8.71
CA MET A 79 -0.63 -7.60 -9.45
C MET A 79 -0.27 -8.50 -10.63
N LYS A 80 0.07 -7.92 -11.78
CA LYS A 80 0.55 -8.69 -12.91
C LYS A 80 1.83 -9.44 -12.52
N ASN A 81 1.93 -10.70 -12.91
CA ASN A 81 3.09 -11.53 -12.66
C ASN A 81 4.36 -10.85 -13.18
N GLY A 82 5.41 -10.87 -12.36
CA GLY A 82 6.69 -10.22 -12.68
C GLY A 82 6.80 -8.75 -12.30
N ILE A 83 5.73 -8.10 -11.82
CA ILE A 83 5.80 -6.73 -11.28
C ILE A 83 5.98 -6.81 -9.75
N VAL A 84 7.16 -6.40 -9.27
CA VAL A 84 7.43 -6.18 -7.85
C VAL A 84 7.18 -4.71 -7.51
N GLY A 85 6.49 -4.43 -6.41
CA GLY A 85 6.10 -3.06 -6.06
C GLY A 85 5.22 -2.96 -4.81
N PRO A 86 4.77 -1.75 -4.45
CA PRO A 86 3.77 -1.56 -3.40
C PRO A 86 2.51 -2.36 -3.71
N ARG A 87 1.90 -2.92 -2.66
CA ARG A 87 0.62 -3.64 -2.77
C ARG A 87 -0.41 -2.73 -3.41
N GLN A 88 -1.07 -3.24 -4.45
CA GLN A 88 -2.18 -2.56 -5.11
C GLN A 88 -3.47 -2.90 -4.38
N PHE A 89 -4.32 -1.91 -4.13
CA PHE A 89 -5.56 -2.09 -3.39
C PHE A 89 -6.62 -1.04 -3.77
N ASP A 90 -7.87 -1.32 -3.40
CA ASP A 90 -8.97 -0.35 -3.33
C ASP A 90 -9.47 -0.20 -1.89
N VAL A 91 -10.19 0.88 -1.61
CA VAL A 91 -10.94 1.07 -0.36
C VAL A 91 -12.43 0.94 -0.65
N LYS A 92 -13.09 -0.04 -0.03
CA LYS A 92 -14.54 -0.19 -0.03
C LYS A 92 -15.13 0.37 1.26
N LEU A 93 -16.10 1.27 1.12
CA LEU A 93 -16.82 1.84 2.25
C LEU A 93 -18.12 1.08 2.49
N GLY A 94 -18.39 0.75 3.75
CA GLY A 94 -19.70 0.28 4.18
C GLY A 94 -20.69 1.43 4.36
N GLN A 95 -21.92 1.10 4.78
CA GLN A 95 -22.93 2.10 5.09
C GLN A 95 -22.45 3.03 6.22
N SER A 96 -22.58 4.34 5.99
CA SER A 96 -22.37 5.34 7.03
C SER A 96 -23.51 5.26 8.05
N ARG A 97 -23.15 5.36 9.32
CA ARG A 97 -24.10 5.47 10.43
C ARG A 97 -23.90 6.82 11.08
N CYS A 98 -24.81 7.75 10.83
CA CYS A 98 -24.82 9.07 11.45
C CYS A 98 -25.91 9.11 12.52
N ARG A 99 -25.62 9.76 13.65
CA ARG A 99 -26.56 9.95 14.75
C ARG A 99 -26.98 11.40 14.86
#